data_AF-A0A6I4T084-F1
#
_entry.id   AF-A0A6I4T084-F1
#
_cell.length_a   1.000
_cell.length_b   1.000
_cell.length_c   1.000
_cell.angle_alpha   90.00
_cell.angle_beta   90.00
_cell.angle_gamma   90.00
#
_symmetry.space_group_name_H-M   'P 1'
#
loop_
_entity.id
_entity.type
_entity.pdbx_description
1 polymer ?
#
loop_
_entity_poly.entity_id
_entity_poly.type
_entity_poly.pdbx_seq_one_letter_code
_entity_poly.pdbx_strand_id
1 'polypeptide(L)'
;MMDLKPLDLVECIDDTPDLATSKTMPQLGQVYRVASVRAVENGASVRLFEIQPECYLTGPCQCGDCGWDARRFRKLDRSGEEQASRSASSPIARKQTEDA
;
A
#
# COMPACT_ATOMS: atom_id res chain seq x y z
N MET A 1 3.98 18.91 4.18
CA MET A 1 4.74 18.03 3.26
C MET A 1 4.75 16.66 3.89
N MET A 2 4.26 15.61 3.22
CA MET A 2 4.29 14.24 3.76
C MET A 2 5.74 13.76 3.81
N ASP A 3 6.24 13.41 5.00
CA ASP A 3 7.60 12.91 5.22
C ASP A 3 7.61 11.37 5.16
N LEU A 4 7.49 10.83 3.94
CA LEU A 4 7.68 9.41 3.65
C LEU A 4 9.13 9.15 3.25
N LYS A 5 9.72 8.09 3.81
CA LYS A 5 11.08 7.64 3.56
C LYS A 5 11.10 6.15 3.23
N PRO A 6 12.12 5.67 2.50
CA PRO A 6 12.36 4.24 2.37
C PRO A 6 12.31 3.54 3.73
N LEU A 7 11.70 2.34 3.75
CA LEU A 7 11.45 1.49 4.91
C LEU A 7 10.36 1.95 5.87
N ASP A 8 9.73 3.11 5.68
CA ASP A 8 8.54 3.48 6.44
C ASP A 8 7.40 2.48 6.17
N LEU A 9 6.57 2.25 7.19
CA LEU A 9 5.31 1.53 7.03
C LEU A 9 4.19 2.53 6.74
N VAL A 10 3.36 2.17 5.76
CA VAL A 10 2.25 2.99 5.31
C VAL A 10 1.00 2.14 5.13
N GLU A 11 -0.13 2.68 5.52
CA GLU A 11 -1.45 2.12 5.23
C GLU A 11 -2.03 2.80 3.99
N CYS A 12 -2.59 2.03 3.06
CA CYS A 12 -3.37 2.59 1.96
C CYS A 12 -4.69 3.16 2.47
N ILE A 13 -4.95 4.43 2.21
CA ILE A 13 -6.18 5.14 2.56
C ILE A 13 -7.00 5.57 1.35
N ASP A 14 -6.50 5.32 0.14
CA ASP A 14 -7.21 5.58 -1.13
C ASP A 14 -6.69 4.65 -2.24
N ASP A 15 -7.51 3.68 -2.63
CA ASP A 15 -7.25 2.70 -3.69
C ASP A 15 -7.92 3.06 -5.03
N THR A 16 -8.50 4.25 -5.14
CA THR A 16 -9.22 4.70 -6.34
C THR A 16 -8.26 4.91 -7.50
N PRO A 17 -8.33 4.17 -8.62
CA PRO A 17 -7.40 4.37 -9.72
C PRO A 17 -7.57 5.75 -10.36
N ASP A 18 -6.48 6.50 -10.56
CA ASP A 18 -6.52 7.82 -11.24
C ASP A 18 -6.89 7.70 -12.73
N LEU A 19 -6.56 6.56 -13.34
CA LEU A 19 -6.87 6.23 -14.72
C LEU A 19 -7.45 4.82 -14.76
N ALA A 20 -8.40 4.56 -15.66
CA ALA A 20 -8.94 3.22 -15.87
C ALA A 20 -7.86 2.17 -16.24
N THR A 21 -6.69 2.62 -16.72
CA THR A 21 -5.54 1.78 -17.03
C THR A 21 -4.65 1.46 -15.83
N SER A 22 -4.85 2.12 -14.68
CA SER A 22 -4.16 1.79 -13.42
C SER A 22 -4.74 0.51 -12.84
N LYS A 23 -4.29 -0.64 -13.36
CA LYS A 23 -4.83 -1.96 -13.00
C LYS A 23 -4.41 -2.43 -11.61
N THR A 24 -3.23 -2.03 -11.16
CA THR A 24 -2.66 -2.49 -9.88
C THR A 24 -2.66 -1.35 -8.87
N MET A 25 -3.65 -1.39 -7.98
CA MET A 25 -3.78 -0.47 -6.87
C MET A 25 -3.45 -1.18 -5.54
N PRO A 26 -2.84 -0.48 -4.57
CA PRO A 26 -2.74 -0.98 -3.21
C PRO A 26 -4.14 -1.13 -2.62
N GLN A 27 -4.38 -2.21 -1.88
CA GLN A 27 -5.66 -2.49 -1.26
C GLN A 27 -5.92 -1.53 -0.10
N LEU A 28 -7.11 -0.95 -0.05
CA LEU A 28 -7.53 -0.06 1.03
C LEU A 28 -7.41 -0.73 2.41
N GLY A 29 -6.79 -0.04 3.37
CA GLY A 29 -6.54 -0.52 4.73
C GLY A 29 -5.37 -1.51 4.87
N GLN A 30 -4.75 -1.94 3.76
CA GLN A 30 -3.58 -2.79 3.82
C GLN A 30 -2.31 -1.98 4.14
N VAL A 31 -1.42 -2.58 4.91
CA VAL A 31 -0.13 -2.01 5.29
C VAL A 31 0.95 -2.50 4.35
N TYR A 32 1.79 -1.56 3.90
CA TYR A 32 2.89 -1.76 2.97
C TYR A 32 4.17 -1.13 3.48
N ARG A 33 5.30 -1.58 2.96
CA ARG A 33 6.60 -1.00 3.23
C ARG A 33 7.05 -0.16 2.04
N VAL A 34 7.45 1.07 2.31
CA VAL A 34 7.96 1.99 1.29
C VAL A 34 9.31 1.48 0.79
N ALA A 35 9.39 1.19 -0.51
CA ALA A 35 10.62 0.81 -1.20
C ALA A 35 11.44 2.03 -1.61
N SER A 36 10.79 3.02 -2.22
CA SER A 36 11.42 4.28 -2.59
C SER A 36 10.39 5.41 -2.67
N VAL A 37 10.88 6.64 -2.52
CA VAL A 37 10.09 7.86 -2.66
C VAL A 37 10.84 8.77 -3.63
N ARG A 38 10.12 9.31 -4.61
CA ARG A 38 10.66 10.23 -5.61
C ARG A 38 9.78 11.47 -5.69
N ALA A 39 10.38 12.65 -5.69
CA ALA A 39 9.66 13.89 -5.95
C ALA A 39 9.16 13.92 -7.40
N VAL A 40 7.92 14.36 -7.60
CA VAL A 40 7.30 14.60 -8.91
C VAL A 40 6.63 15.98 -8.89
N GLU A 41 6.28 16.51 -10.06
CA GLU A 41 5.80 17.90 -10.23
C GLU A 41 4.74 18.33 -9.21
N ASN A 42 3.80 17.44 -8.87
CA ASN A 42 2.67 17.72 -7.98
C ASN A 42 2.69 16.93 -6.65
N GLY A 43 3.84 16.42 -6.22
CA GLY A 43 3.94 15.70 -4.95
C GLY A 43 5.08 14.68 -4.91
N ALA A 44 4.77 13.48 -4.43
CA ALA A 44 5.73 12.40 -4.36
C ALA A 44 5.11 11.10 -4.92
N SER A 45 5.92 10.38 -5.68
CA SER A 45 5.62 9.02 -6.15
C SER A 45 6.27 8.02 -5.19
N VAL A 46 5.48 7.05 -4.75
CA VAL A 46 5.86 6.03 -3.78
C VAL A 46 5.85 4.66 -4.46
N ARG A 47 6.93 3.90 -4.25
CA ARG A 47 6.98 2.46 -4.58
C ARG A 47 6.91 1.66 -3.30
N LEU A 48 6.29 0.48 -3.39
CA LEU A 48 6.09 -0.44 -2.28
C LEU A 48 6.88 -1.72 -2.55
N PHE A 49 7.27 -2.44 -1.50
CA PHE A 49 7.99 -3.72 -1.66
C PHE A 49 7.05 -4.85 -2.05
N GLU A 50 5.83 -4.86 -1.51
CA GLU A 50 4.91 -5.99 -1.59
C GLU A 50 4.15 -6.04 -2.91
N ILE A 51 4.01 -4.90 -3.59
CA ILE A 51 3.30 -4.79 -4.86
C ILE A 51 4.08 -3.93 -5.85
N GLN A 52 4.07 -4.34 -7.12
CA GLN A 52 4.68 -3.59 -8.20
C GLN A 52 3.63 -2.84 -9.01
N PRO A 53 3.84 -1.55 -9.32
CA PRO A 53 2.95 -0.82 -10.21
C PRO A 53 3.05 -1.35 -11.64
N GLU A 54 1.95 -1.27 -12.38
CA GLU A 54 1.90 -1.58 -13.82
C GLU A 54 2.03 -0.30 -14.66
N CYS A 55 2.66 -0.43 -15.83
CA CYS A 55 2.70 0.64 -16.81
C CYS A 55 1.35 0.76 -17.56
N TYR A 56 1.01 1.97 -18.00
CA TYR A 56 -0.18 2.23 -18.82
C TYR A 56 -0.22 1.42 -20.13
N LEU A 57 0.95 1.03 -20.66
CA LEU A 57 1.11 0.18 -21.86
C LEU A 57 0.92 -1.32 -21.60
N THR A 58 0.41 -1.70 -20.42
CA THR A 58 0.26 -3.06 -19.90
C THR A 58 1.59 -3.78 -19.62
N GLY A 59 1.71 -4.31 -18.40
CA GLY A 59 2.90 -5.03 -17.92
C GLY A 59 3.58 -4.36 -16.72
N PRO A 60 4.52 -5.07 -16.06
CA PRO A 60 5.21 -4.57 -14.88
C PRO A 60 6.02 -3.32 -15.22
N CYS A 61 6.00 -2.33 -14.35
CA CYS A 61 6.78 -1.11 -14.55
C CYS A 61 8.29 -1.39 -14.46
N GLN A 62 8.98 -1.29 -15.61
CA GLN A 62 10.43 -1.49 -15.69
C GLN A 62 11.25 -0.20 -15.74
N CYS A 63 10.64 0.95 -16.05
CA CYS A 63 11.37 2.23 -16.08
C CYS A 63 11.76 2.73 -14.68
N GLY A 64 11.21 2.12 -13.61
CA GLY A 64 11.46 2.52 -12.23
C GLY A 64 10.74 3.81 -11.81
N ASP A 65 10.07 4.49 -12.74
CA ASP A 65 9.42 5.77 -12.50
C ASP A 65 7.95 5.67 -12.09
N CYS A 66 7.33 4.49 -12.26
CA CYS A 66 5.95 4.27 -11.82
C CYS A 66 5.90 4.05 -10.32
N GLY A 67 4.86 4.60 -9.73
CA GLY A 67 4.52 4.49 -8.33
C GLY A 67 3.14 5.10 -8.11
N TRP A 68 2.72 5.12 -6.86
CA TRP A 68 1.44 5.68 -6.46
C TRP A 68 1.65 7.04 -5.80
N ASP A 69 0.65 7.91 -5.89
CA ASP A 69 0.69 9.19 -5.20
C ASP A 69 0.82 9.00 -3.69
N ALA A 70 1.80 9.66 -3.07
CA ALA A 70 2.04 9.62 -1.63
C ALA A 70 0.81 9.98 -0.78
N ARG A 71 -0.10 10.80 -1.31
CA ARG A 71 -1.32 11.23 -0.61
C ARG A 71 -2.30 10.08 -0.35
N ARG A 72 -2.15 8.96 -1.05
CA ARG A 72 -2.94 7.73 -0.88
C ARG A 72 -2.52 6.92 0.35
N PHE A 73 -1.46 7.36 1.03
CA PHE A 73 -0.85 6.61 2.11
C PHE A 73 -0.82 7.41 3.39
N ARG A 74 -1.17 6.75 4.50
CA ARG A 74 -0.95 7.24 5.85
C ARG A 74 0.27 6.55 6.44
N LYS A 75 1.27 7.33 6.84
CA LYS A 75 2.42 6.81 7.59
C LYS A 75 1.97 6.26 8.93
N LEU A 76 2.44 5.06 9.26
CA LEU A 76 2.26 4.47 10.58
C LEU A 76 3.51 4.75 11.41
N ASP A 77 3.32 5.23 12.63
CA ASP A 77 4.41 5.32 13.61
C ASP A 77 4.86 3.91 14.02
N ARG A 78 6.06 3.76 14.62
CA ARG A 78 6.58 2.46 15.09
C ARG A 78 5.63 1.69 16.03
N SER A 79 4.67 2.36 16.67
CA SER A 79 3.60 1.73 17.45
C SER A 79 2.52 1.05 16.60
N GLY A 80 2.43 1.37 15.32
CA GLY A 80 1.52 0.78 14.33
C GLY A 80 1.99 -0.58 13.80
N GLU A 81 3.27 -0.95 13.97
CA GLU A 81 3.77 -2.31 13.69
C GLU A 81 2.95 -3.36 14.45
N GLU A 82 2.62 -3.07 15.71
CA GLU A 82 1.84 -3.98 16.56
C GLU A 82 0.37 -4.11 16.11
N GLN A 83 -0.20 -3.07 15.48
CA GLN A 83 -1.56 -3.11 14.92
C GLN A 83 -1.61 -3.86 13.57
N ALA A 84 -0.61 -3.68 12.69
CA ALA A 84 -0.52 -4.43 11.45
C ALA A 84 -0.38 -5.94 11.71
N SER A 85 0.41 -6.33 12.72
CA SER A 85 0.52 -7.74 13.16
C SER A 85 -0.79 -8.28 13.76
N ARG A 86 -1.59 -7.46 14.45
CA ARG A 86 -2.90 -7.87 15.00
C ARG A 86 -3.95 -8.04 13.90
N SER A 87 -3.97 -7.17 12.88
CA SER A 87 -4.91 -7.29 11.75
C SER A 87 -4.62 -8.48 10.82
N ALA A 88 -3.35 -8.87 10.67
CA ALA A 88 -2.97 -10.11 9.97
C ALA A 88 -3.28 -11.39 10.78
N SER A 89 -3.61 -11.25 12.06
CA SER A 89 -3.88 -12.34 12.99
C SER A 89 -5.36 -12.43 13.37
N SER A 90 -6.28 -12.05 12.49
CA SER A 90 -7.70 -12.41 12.65
C SER A 90 -7.89 -13.87 12.22
N PRO A 91 -7.97 -14.85 13.15
CA PRO A 91 -8.49 -16.15 12.82
C PRO A 91 -9.95 -15.97 12.39
N ILE A 92 -10.25 -16.41 11.18
CA ILE A 92 -11.62 -16.66 10.74
C ILE A 92 -12.32 -17.44 11.85
N ALA A 93 -13.44 -16.88 12.29
CA ALA A 93 -14.30 -17.34 13.35
C ALA A 93 -14.40 -18.87 13.45
N ARG A 94 -14.10 -19.39 14.65
CA ARG A 94 -14.55 -20.71 15.09
C ARG A 94 -16.07 -20.76 14.94
N LYS A 95 -16.58 -21.55 13.99
CA LYS A 95 -17.97 -21.99 14.03
C LYS A 95 -18.04 -23.14 15.02
N GLN A 96 -18.32 -22.80 16.28
CA GLN A 96 -18.89 -23.75 17.23
C GLN A 96 -20.27 -24.14 16.70
N THR A 97 -20.53 -25.44 16.60
CA THR A 97 -21.89 -25.96 16.76
C THR A 97 -21.76 -27.30 17.45
N GLU A 98 -22.03 -27.26 18.75
CA GLU A 98 -22.34 -28.37 19.65
C GLU A 98 -23.66 -29.06 19.25
N ASP A 99 -23.82 -30.27 19.78
CA ASP A 99 -25.06 -31.02 20.04
C ASP A 99 -25.92 -31.52 18.87
N ALA A 100 -25.83 -32.85 18.59
CA ALA A 100 -26.77 -33.86 19.09
C ALA A 100 -26.49 -35.24 18.48
#